data_AF-A0A7J2XXV8-F1
#
_entry.id   AF-A0A7J2XXV8-F1
#
_cell.length_a   1.000
_cell.length_b   1.000
_cell.length_c   1.000
_cell.angle_alpha   90.00
_cell.angle_beta   90.00
_cell.angle_gamma   90.00
#
_symmetry.space_group_name_H-M   'P 1'
#
loop_
_entity.id
_entity.type
_entity.pdbx_description
1 polymer ?
#
loop_
_entity_poly.entity_id
_entity_poly.type
_entity_poly.pdbx_seq_one_letter_code
_entity_poly.pdbx_strand_id
1 'polypeptide(L)'
;GALARLLLNEKKLYGEAKESYESLRDRVDPRNPFSNNIAQAIELLYSVQRAVDIIDGLLDEGIKDELMVEVKPKAGEGIAVVEAPRGLLYHHYKLDDEGRVVFANLVTPTAQNAANMDKYLRIAVRNLKDLSDDELKFKLEMLVRAYDPCISCSVHLTRIRV
;
A
#
# COMPACT_ATOMS: atom_id res chain seq x y z
N GLY A 1 0.72 -3.31 -3.32
CA GLY A 1 1.01 -3.84 -1.97
C GLY A 1 2.47 -4.27 -1.89
N ALA A 2 2.88 -4.78 -0.73
CA ALA A 2 4.27 -5.12 -0.44
C ALA A 2 4.89 -6.07 -1.48
N LEU A 3 4.16 -7.11 -1.91
CA LEU A 3 4.66 -8.06 -2.90
C LEU A 3 5.08 -7.38 -4.22
N ALA A 4 4.25 -6.45 -4.71
CA ALA A 4 4.55 -5.73 -5.94
C ALA A 4 5.78 -4.84 -5.79
N ARG A 5 5.90 -4.11 -4.67
CA ARG A 5 7.06 -3.25 -4.38
C ARG A 5 8.34 -4.07 -4.28
N LEU A 6 8.31 -5.16 -3.51
CA LEU A 6 9.43 -6.08 -3.34
C LEU A 6 9.94 -6.59 -4.67
N LEU A 7 9.06 -7.12 -5.52
CA LEU A 7 9.44 -7.72 -6.80
C LEU A 7 9.94 -6.67 -7.82
N LEU A 8 9.32 -5.48 -7.87
CA LEU A 8 9.72 -4.42 -8.79
C LEU A 8 11.00 -3.69 -8.34
N ASN A 9 11.30 -3.70 -7.04
CA ASN A 9 12.40 -2.94 -6.45
C ASN A 9 13.40 -3.83 -5.67
N GLU A 10 13.47 -5.13 -5.94
CA GLU A 10 14.34 -6.06 -5.18
C GLU A 10 15.80 -5.58 -5.11
N LYS A 11 16.28 -4.92 -6.19
CA LYS A 11 17.63 -4.37 -6.29
C LYS A 11 17.91 -3.20 -5.34
N LYS A 12 16.88 -2.57 -4.78
CA LYS A 12 16.98 -1.46 -3.83
C LYS A 12 17.03 -1.92 -2.38
N LEU A 13 16.82 -3.21 -2.10
CA LEU A 13 17.00 -3.76 -0.76
C LEU A 13 18.49 -3.74 -0.39
N TYR A 14 18.76 -3.58 0.91
CA TYR A 14 20.09 -3.68 1.49
C TYR A 14 19.99 -4.19 2.93
N GLY A 15 21.14 -4.50 3.54
CA GLY A 15 21.24 -5.01 4.91
C GLY A 15 20.42 -6.28 5.13
N GLU A 16 20.00 -6.48 6.39
CA GLU A 16 19.19 -7.62 6.82
C GLU A 16 17.91 -7.85 6.01
N ALA A 17 17.24 -6.80 5.50
CA ALA A 17 16.06 -6.97 4.64
C ALA A 17 16.41 -7.68 3.32
N LYS A 18 17.57 -7.37 2.72
CA LYS A 18 18.05 -8.04 1.51
C LYS A 18 18.40 -9.49 1.79
N GLU A 19 19.13 -9.76 2.87
CA GLU A 19 19.51 -11.12 3.28
C GLU A 19 18.28 -11.98 3.58
N SER A 20 17.29 -11.39 4.26
CA SER A 20 15.99 -12.03 4.53
C SER A 20 15.23 -12.33 3.24
N TYR A 21 15.21 -11.40 2.28
CA TYR A 21 14.59 -11.66 0.97
C TYR A 21 15.31 -12.77 0.21
N GLU A 22 16.64 -12.75 0.16
CA GLU A 22 17.44 -13.77 -0.55
C GLU A 22 17.22 -15.16 0.05
N SER A 23 17.18 -15.29 1.38
CA SER A 23 16.91 -16.58 2.05
C SER A 23 15.47 -17.09 1.87
N LEU A 24 14.51 -16.20 1.65
CA LEU A 24 13.10 -16.53 1.45
C LEU A 24 12.66 -16.50 -0.01
N ARG A 25 13.58 -16.24 -0.96
CA ARG A 25 13.24 -15.97 -2.36
C ARG A 25 12.43 -17.08 -3.00
N ASP A 26 12.78 -18.33 -2.73
CA ASP A 26 12.07 -19.51 -3.25
C ASP A 26 10.64 -19.67 -2.68
N ARG A 27 10.31 -18.96 -1.61
CA ARG A 27 8.98 -18.94 -0.96
C ARG A 27 8.11 -17.78 -1.43
N VAL A 28 8.64 -16.87 -2.25
CA VAL A 28 7.91 -15.72 -2.81
C VAL A 28 7.44 -16.05 -4.23
N ASP A 29 6.15 -16.34 -4.41
CA ASP A 29 5.55 -16.52 -5.73
C ASP A 29 4.71 -15.29 -6.11
N PRO A 30 5.01 -14.59 -7.22
CA PRO A 30 4.21 -13.45 -7.69
C PRO A 30 2.73 -13.76 -7.95
N ARG A 31 2.39 -15.04 -8.16
CA ARG A 31 1.02 -15.51 -8.42
C ARG A 31 0.33 -16.01 -7.15
N ASN A 32 0.99 -15.93 -6.01
CA ASN A 32 0.42 -16.33 -4.73
C ASN A 32 0.11 -15.09 -3.87
N PRO A 33 -1.18 -14.76 -3.64
CA PRO A 33 -1.55 -13.64 -2.78
C PRO A 33 -0.95 -13.71 -1.37
N PHE A 34 -0.73 -14.92 -0.84
CA PHE A 34 -0.14 -15.12 0.50
C PHE A 34 1.35 -14.73 0.57
N SER A 35 2.06 -14.66 -0.57
CA SER A 35 3.43 -14.13 -0.60
C SER A 35 3.48 -12.64 -0.26
N ASN A 36 2.36 -11.92 -0.30
CA ASN A 36 2.27 -10.56 0.21
C ASN A 36 2.55 -10.47 1.72
N ASN A 37 2.20 -11.48 2.51
CA ASN A 37 2.48 -11.50 3.95
C ASN A 37 4.00 -11.62 4.21
N ILE A 38 4.69 -12.46 3.42
CA ILE A 38 6.15 -12.59 3.48
C ILE A 38 6.80 -11.26 3.06
N ALA A 39 6.31 -10.66 1.99
CA ALA A 39 6.80 -9.37 1.53
C ALA A 39 6.59 -8.26 2.57
N GLN A 40 5.44 -8.23 3.26
CA GLN A 40 5.20 -7.29 4.36
C GLN A 40 6.17 -7.50 5.52
N ALA A 41 6.49 -8.74 5.89
CA ALA A 41 7.49 -9.00 6.93
C ALA A 41 8.88 -8.48 6.54
N ILE A 42 9.29 -8.68 5.29
CA ILE A 42 10.55 -8.13 4.76
C ILE A 42 10.51 -6.59 4.74
N GLU A 43 9.38 -6.01 4.33
CA GLU A 43 9.21 -4.55 4.33
C GLU A 43 9.22 -3.94 5.73
N LEU A 44 8.72 -4.64 6.76
CA LEU A 44 8.79 -4.17 8.14
C LEU A 44 10.26 -4.05 8.58
N LEU A 45 11.07 -5.06 8.29
CA LEU A 45 12.51 -5.02 8.57
C LEU A 45 13.19 -3.88 7.80
N TYR A 46 12.95 -3.79 6.49
CA TYR A 46 13.46 -2.70 5.67
C TYR A 46 13.05 -1.31 6.20
N SER A 47 11.79 -1.15 6.62
CA SER A 47 11.27 0.14 7.08
C SER A 47 11.95 0.60 8.36
N VAL A 48 12.23 -0.33 9.28
CA VAL A 48 12.98 -0.03 10.50
C VAL A 48 14.43 0.35 10.16
N GLN A 49 15.11 -0.42 9.31
CA GLN A 49 16.47 -0.12 8.88
C GLN A 49 16.55 1.26 8.20
N ARG A 50 15.63 1.53 7.27
CA ARG A 50 15.59 2.81 6.55
C ARG A 50 15.27 3.97 7.48
N ALA A 51 14.44 3.77 8.51
CA ALA A 51 14.17 4.81 9.50
C ALA A 51 15.41 5.18 10.29
N VAL A 52 16.24 4.20 10.69
CA VAL A 52 17.52 4.44 11.35
C VAL A 52 18.45 5.26 10.44
N ASP A 53 18.63 4.86 9.17
CA ASP A 53 19.48 5.61 8.24
C ASP A 53 19.02 7.07 8.03
N ILE A 54 17.70 7.29 8.01
CA ILE A 54 17.13 8.64 7.89
C ILE A 54 17.43 9.45 9.17
N ILE A 55 17.26 8.85 10.34
CA ILE A 55 17.55 9.51 11.63
C ILE A 55 19.03 9.87 11.71
N ASP A 56 19.92 8.92 11.43
CA ASP A 56 21.37 9.13 11.47
C ASP A 56 21.78 10.22 10.47
N GLY A 57 21.26 10.19 9.23
CA GLY A 57 21.50 11.25 8.26
C GLY A 57 21.03 12.63 8.72
N LEU A 58 19.86 12.73 9.37
CA LEU A 58 19.36 13.99 9.93
C LEU A 58 20.22 14.49 11.11
N LEU A 59 20.74 13.58 11.93
CA LEU A 59 21.63 13.91 13.04
C LEU A 59 23.01 14.36 12.54
N ASP A 60 23.55 13.72 11.50
CA ASP A 60 24.84 14.05 10.89
C ASP A 60 24.81 15.39 10.14
N GLU A 61 23.75 15.66 9.36
CA GLU A 61 23.58 16.93 8.65
C GLU A 61 23.23 18.10 9.59
N GLY A 62 22.71 17.77 10.77
CA GLY A 62 22.15 18.71 11.74
C GLY A 62 20.74 19.15 11.37
N ILE A 63 19.87 19.25 12.38
CA ILE A 63 18.48 19.70 12.19
C ILE A 63 18.49 21.19 11.85
N LYS A 64 17.97 21.52 10.67
CA LYS A 64 17.79 22.90 10.20
C LYS A 64 16.38 23.38 10.53
N ASP A 65 16.26 24.68 10.80
CA ASP A 65 14.96 25.34 10.93
C ASP A 65 14.36 25.55 9.54
N GLU A 66 13.67 24.52 9.04
CA GLU A 66 12.95 24.56 7.77
C GLU A 66 11.56 25.16 7.99
N LEU A 67 11.49 26.49 7.97
CA LEU A 67 10.22 27.21 8.07
C LEU A 67 9.28 26.79 6.93
N MET A 68 7.99 26.64 7.25
CA MET A 68 6.97 26.42 6.23
C MET A 68 7.03 27.55 5.19
N VAL A 69 7.13 27.17 3.92
CA VAL A 69 7.08 28.12 2.81
C VAL A 69 5.72 28.84 2.84
N GLU A 70 5.72 30.16 2.69
CA GLU A 70 4.48 30.92 2.56
C GLU A 70 3.75 30.48 1.28
N VAL A 71 2.55 29.91 1.43
CA VAL A 71 1.71 29.48 0.30
C VAL A 71 0.59 30.48 0.10
N LYS A 72 0.58 31.15 -1.05
CA LYS A 72 -0.55 31.99 -1.49
C LYS A 72 -1.53 31.16 -2.32
N PRO A 73 -2.81 31.06 -1.92
CA PRO A 73 -3.83 30.37 -2.71
C PRO A 73 -3.87 30.87 -4.16
N LYS A 74 -4.03 29.93 -5.08
CA LYS A 74 -4.21 30.18 -6.51
C LYS A 74 -4.87 28.97 -7.16
N ALA A 75 -5.55 29.18 -8.28
CA ALA A 75 -6.05 28.08 -9.07
C ALA A 75 -4.88 27.19 -9.53
N GLY A 76 -5.09 25.88 -9.48
CA GLY A 76 -4.05 24.92 -9.81
C GLY A 76 -4.52 23.49 -9.77
N GLU A 77 -3.71 22.61 -10.37
CA GLU A 77 -3.93 21.17 -10.42
C GLU A 77 -2.68 20.47 -9.90
N GLY A 78 -2.88 19.51 -8.99
CA GLY A 78 -1.81 18.77 -8.35
C GLY A 78 -2.13 17.29 -8.30
N ILE A 79 -1.16 16.46 -8.67
CA ILE A 79 -1.23 15.01 -8.56
C ILE A 79 -0.05 14.55 -7.70
N ALA A 80 -0.35 13.80 -6.64
CA ALA A 80 0.62 13.18 -5.78
C ALA A 80 0.40 11.66 -5.76
N VAL A 81 1.49 10.91 -5.79
CA VAL A 81 1.48 9.45 -5.72
C VAL A 81 2.43 9.03 -4.61
N VAL A 82 1.92 8.24 -3.68
CA VAL A 82 2.71 7.68 -2.58
C VAL A 82 2.50 6.19 -2.47
N GLU A 83 3.52 5.47 -2.03
CA GLU A 83 3.40 4.06 -1.67
C GLU A 83 2.88 3.95 -0.24
N ALA A 84 1.57 3.77 -0.08
CA ALA A 84 0.99 3.40 1.20
C ALA A 84 1.30 1.92 1.50
N PRO A 85 1.20 1.45 2.77
CA PRO A 85 1.48 0.05 3.12
C PRO A 85 0.73 -0.97 2.24
N ARG A 86 -0.50 -0.64 1.84
CA ARG A 86 -1.40 -1.49 1.05
C ARG A 86 -1.14 -1.41 -0.47
N GLY A 87 -0.35 -0.44 -0.93
CA GLY A 87 0.01 -0.21 -2.33
C GLY A 87 -0.01 1.27 -2.71
N LEU A 88 0.02 1.55 -4.01
CA LEU A 88 0.00 2.91 -4.55
C LEU A 88 -1.29 3.65 -4.17
N LEU A 89 -1.14 4.88 -3.66
CA LEU A 89 -2.21 5.79 -3.33
C LEU A 89 -2.05 7.05 -4.18
N TYR A 90 -3.06 7.34 -4.98
CA TYR A 90 -3.10 8.52 -5.84
C TYR A 90 -4.03 9.57 -5.24
N HIS A 91 -3.53 10.80 -5.17
CA HIS A 91 -4.28 12.00 -4.82
C HIS A 91 -4.22 12.97 -5.99
N HIS A 92 -5.39 13.37 -6.50
CA HIS A 92 -5.49 14.34 -7.58
C HIS A 92 -6.50 15.41 -7.19
N TYR A 93 -6.04 16.65 -7.09
CA TYR A 93 -6.86 17.78 -6.69
C TYR A 93 -6.77 18.92 -7.70
N LYS A 94 -7.89 19.64 -7.88
CA LYS A 94 -7.89 20.97 -8.49
C LYS A 94 -8.42 21.97 -7.49
N LEU A 95 -7.75 23.11 -7.40
CA LEU A 95 -8.11 24.24 -6.55
C LEU A 95 -8.59 25.42 -7.41
N ASP A 96 -9.50 26.23 -6.88
CA ASP A 96 -9.83 27.55 -7.42
C ASP A 96 -8.87 28.65 -6.92
N ASP A 97 -9.11 29.89 -7.34
CA ASP A 97 -8.28 31.06 -6.96
C ASP A 97 -8.30 31.36 -5.45
N GLU A 98 -9.33 30.93 -4.74
CA GLU A 98 -9.43 31.05 -3.28
C GLU A 98 -8.78 29.86 -2.56
N GLY A 99 -8.23 28.88 -3.29
CA GLY A 99 -7.61 27.67 -2.76
C GLY A 99 -8.61 26.59 -2.34
N ARG A 100 -9.88 26.68 -2.75
CA ARG A 100 -10.90 25.67 -2.44
C ARG A 100 -10.80 24.50 -3.41
N VAL A 101 -11.01 23.29 -2.91
CA VAL A 101 -11.03 22.09 -3.75
C VAL A 101 -12.29 22.09 -4.63
N VAL A 102 -12.10 22.25 -5.94
CA VAL A 102 -13.17 22.16 -6.94
C VAL A 102 -13.21 20.80 -7.65
N PHE A 103 -12.17 20.00 -7.49
CA PHE A 103 -12.12 18.62 -7.97
C PHE A 103 -11.24 17.78 -7.06
N ALA A 104 -11.68 16.55 -6.78
CA ALA A 104 -10.91 15.55 -6.07
C ALA A 104 -11.12 14.18 -6.72
N ASN A 105 -10.02 13.50 -7.03
CA ASN A 105 -10.00 12.11 -7.47
C ASN A 105 -8.96 11.35 -6.65
N LEU A 106 -9.38 10.25 -6.03
CA LEU A 106 -8.53 9.41 -5.20
C LEU A 106 -8.61 7.98 -5.70
N VAL A 107 -7.45 7.39 -6.01
CA VAL A 107 -7.35 5.97 -6.37
C VAL A 107 -6.63 5.25 -5.25
N THR A 108 -7.39 4.49 -4.47
CA THR A 108 -6.91 3.86 -3.23
C THR A 108 -6.30 2.49 -3.51
N PRO A 109 -5.31 2.04 -2.71
CA PRO A 109 -4.65 0.75 -2.94
C PRO A 109 -5.62 -0.43 -2.88
N THR A 110 -6.56 -0.41 -1.93
CA THR A 110 -7.54 -1.49 -1.76
C THR A 110 -8.45 -1.61 -2.99
N ALA A 111 -8.90 -0.48 -3.55
CA ALA A 111 -9.75 -0.48 -4.75
C ALA A 111 -9.01 -1.07 -5.96
N GLN A 112 -7.73 -0.77 -6.12
CA GLN A 112 -6.88 -1.36 -7.17
C GLN A 112 -6.75 -2.88 -7.02
N ASN A 113 -6.68 -3.39 -5.79
CA ASN A 113 -6.57 -4.82 -5.51
C ASN A 113 -7.91 -5.58 -5.58
N ALA A 114 -9.05 -4.88 -5.58
CA ALA A 114 -10.38 -5.50 -5.47
C ALA A 114 -10.67 -6.49 -6.60
N ALA A 115 -10.32 -6.13 -7.85
CA ALA A 115 -10.51 -7.01 -9.00
C ALA A 115 -9.68 -8.30 -8.89
N ASN A 116 -8.46 -8.20 -8.37
CA ASN A 116 -7.61 -9.36 -8.16
C ASN A 116 -8.15 -10.25 -7.04
N MET A 117 -8.62 -9.64 -5.94
CA MET A 117 -9.25 -10.33 -4.83
C MET A 117 -10.49 -11.13 -5.27
N ASP A 118 -11.40 -10.51 -6.04
CA ASP A 118 -12.59 -11.19 -6.60
C ASP A 118 -12.19 -12.38 -7.48
N LYS A 119 -11.19 -12.19 -8.36
CA LYS A 119 -10.65 -13.26 -9.21
C LYS A 119 -10.15 -14.45 -8.37
N TYR A 120 -9.33 -14.20 -7.35
CA TYR A 120 -8.79 -15.28 -6.51
C TYR A 120 -9.86 -15.92 -5.62
N LEU A 121 -10.86 -15.18 -5.14
CA LEU A 121 -12.01 -15.74 -4.43
C LEU A 121 -12.77 -16.73 -5.32
N ARG A 122 -13.05 -16.37 -6.58
CA ARG A 122 -13.70 -17.27 -7.54
C ARG A 122 -12.86 -18.52 -7.85
N ILE A 123 -11.54 -18.40 -7.85
CA ILE A 123 -10.64 -19.53 -8.03
C ILE A 123 -10.67 -20.42 -6.79
N ALA A 124 -10.63 -19.84 -5.59
CA ALA A 124 -10.66 -20.57 -4.33
C ALA A 124 -11.97 -21.36 -4.16
N VAL A 125 -13.13 -20.72 -4.36
CA VAL A 125 -14.45 -21.40 -4.28
C VAL A 125 -14.53 -22.60 -5.22
N ARG A 126 -14.00 -22.48 -6.45
CA ARG A 126 -14.01 -23.59 -7.42
C ARG A 126 -13.13 -24.77 -7.00
N ASN A 127 -11.99 -24.50 -6.38
CA ASN A 127 -11.02 -25.53 -6.00
C ASN A 127 -11.25 -26.11 -4.59
N LEU A 128 -12.02 -25.42 -3.75
CA LEU A 128 -12.25 -25.78 -2.34
C LEU A 128 -13.70 -26.18 -2.05
N LYS A 129 -14.45 -26.57 -3.09
CA LYS A 129 -15.89 -26.87 -3.02
C LYS A 129 -16.25 -28.08 -2.13
N ASP A 130 -15.29 -28.96 -1.88
CA ASP A 130 -15.51 -30.20 -1.12
C ASP A 130 -15.29 -29.98 0.41
N LEU A 131 -14.91 -28.77 0.82
CA LEU A 131 -14.81 -28.38 2.22
C LEU A 131 -16.19 -28.08 2.82
N SER A 132 -16.29 -28.15 4.14
CA SER A 132 -17.47 -27.62 4.84
C SER A 132 -17.58 -26.10 4.65
N ASP A 133 -18.80 -25.56 4.83
CA ASP A 133 -19.05 -24.12 4.71
C ASP A 133 -18.16 -23.29 5.64
N ASP A 134 -17.93 -23.75 6.87
CA ASP A 134 -17.08 -23.08 7.86
C ASP A 134 -15.60 -23.07 7.43
N GLU A 135 -15.09 -24.19 6.94
CA GLU A 135 -13.72 -24.28 6.43
C GLU A 135 -13.53 -23.43 5.17
N LEU A 136 -14.47 -23.48 4.24
CA LEU A 136 -14.45 -22.66 3.03
C LEU A 136 -14.46 -21.18 3.40
N LYS A 137 -15.38 -20.74 4.26
CA LYS A 137 -15.45 -19.37 4.75
C LYS A 137 -14.12 -18.94 5.35
N PHE A 138 -13.55 -19.74 6.24
CA PHE A 138 -12.25 -19.43 6.87
C PHE A 138 -11.14 -19.23 5.84
N LYS A 139 -11.03 -20.12 4.83
CA LYS A 139 -10.02 -20.01 3.76
C LYS A 139 -10.24 -18.77 2.88
N LEU A 140 -11.48 -18.44 2.55
CA LEU A 140 -11.80 -17.25 1.76
C LEU A 140 -11.47 -15.96 2.54
N GLU A 141 -11.73 -15.92 3.83
CA GLU A 141 -11.34 -14.79 4.66
C GLU A 141 -9.81 -14.67 4.78
N MET A 142 -9.07 -15.78 4.89
CA MET A 142 -7.60 -15.76 4.85
C MET A 142 -7.09 -15.15 3.54
N LEU A 143 -7.69 -15.51 2.41
CA LEU A 143 -7.34 -14.97 1.10
C LEU A 143 -7.58 -13.45 1.03
N VAL A 144 -8.72 -12.98 1.52
CA VAL A 144 -9.02 -11.54 1.61
C VAL A 144 -7.99 -10.83 2.49
N ARG A 145 -7.68 -11.38 3.67
CA ARG A 145 -6.70 -10.81 4.62
C ARG A 145 -5.28 -10.77 4.06
N ALA A 146 -4.91 -11.66 3.14
CA ALA A 146 -3.58 -11.64 2.51
C ALA A 146 -3.32 -10.36 1.69
N TYR A 147 -4.37 -9.66 1.26
CA TYR A 147 -4.26 -8.34 0.61
C TYR A 147 -4.20 -7.16 1.59
N ASP A 148 -4.34 -7.39 2.90
CA ASP A 148 -4.47 -6.37 3.95
C ASP A 148 -5.45 -5.24 3.56
N PRO A 149 -6.74 -5.58 3.30
CA PRO A 149 -7.70 -4.57 2.87
C PRO A 149 -8.03 -3.61 4.00
N CYS A 150 -7.81 -2.32 3.77
CA CYS A 150 -8.41 -1.27 4.60
C CYS A 150 -9.80 -0.96 4.03
N ILE A 151 -10.85 -1.57 4.60
CA ILE A 151 -12.23 -1.36 4.15
C ILE A 151 -12.63 0.12 4.30
N SER A 152 -12.24 0.77 5.40
CA SER A 152 -12.43 2.20 5.63
C SER A 152 -11.71 3.11 4.61
N CYS A 153 -10.62 2.63 3.99
CA CYS A 153 -9.90 3.35 2.94
C CYS A 153 -10.44 3.05 1.53
N SER A 154 -11.36 2.09 1.38
CA SER A 154 -11.85 1.63 0.07
C SER A 154 -13.17 2.30 -0.35
N VAL A 155 -13.92 2.83 0.62
CA VAL A 155 -15.18 3.54 0.39
C VAL A 155 -15.16 4.86 1.15
N HIS A 156 -15.24 5.97 0.42
CA HIS A 156 -15.42 7.30 1.00
C HIS A 156 -16.89 7.68 0.81
N LEU A 157 -17.67 7.68 1.88
CA LEU A 157 -19.07 8.08 1.87
C LEU A 157 -19.19 9.50 2.43
N THR A 158 -19.59 10.45 1.60
CA THR A 158 -19.94 11.82 2.04
C THR A 158 -21.44 12.02 1.87
N ARG A 159 -22.15 12.26 2.99
CA ARG A 159 -23.57 12.62 2.97
C ARG A 159 -23.67 14.13 2.77
N ILE A 160 -24.07 14.56 1.57
CA ILE A 160 -24.34 15.97 1.29
C ILE A 160 -25.72 16.30 1.88
N ARG A 161 -25.78 17.21 2.85
CA ARG A 161 -27.03 17.87 3.24
C ARG A 161 -27.21 19.08 2.32
N VAL A 162 -28.28 19.07 1.54
CA VAL A 162 -28.80 20.23 0.81
C VAL A 162 -29.85 20.88 1.70
#